data_AF-A0A263CXJ0-F1
#
_entry.id   AF-A0A263CXJ0-F1
#
_cell.length_a   1.000
_cell.length_b   1.000
_cell.length_c   1.000
_cell.angle_alpha   90.00
_cell.angle_beta   90.00
_cell.angle_gamma   90.00
#
_symmetry.space_group_name_H-M   'P 1'
#
loop_
_entity.id
_entity.type
_entity.pdbx_description
1 polymer ?
#
loop_
_entity_poly.entity_id
_entity_poly.type
_entity_poly.pdbx_seq_one_letter_code
_entity_poly.pdbx_strand_id
1 'polypeptide(L)'
;MLPSDSVARPGNLPRYCTRHGRPATRRKDFALQSKVRIEGRRIFANVFSQTERLAQHASKVRVIDVKGWPLCAVCVRTRTSWLAVASALFFGGLAALVGSLAVGAFTDGMQWLAAVAVGGFVLMPLAAFPFVRGSMGRLIGAMTSPDGESVIVENPSAAFLAELPDHRS
;
A
#
# COMPACT_ATOMS: atom_id res chain seq x y z
N MET A 1 -19.36 -8.98 3.38
CA MET A 1 -18.10 -9.12 4.12
C MET A 1 -17.59 -10.53 3.87
N LEU A 2 -16.28 -10.73 3.67
CA LEU A 2 -15.70 -12.05 3.45
C LEU A 2 -15.00 -12.54 4.73
N PRO A 3 -15.27 -13.78 5.22
CA PRO A 3 -14.55 -14.35 6.35
C PRO A 3 -13.04 -14.49 6.05
N SER A 4 -12.18 -14.18 7.02
CA SER A 4 -10.71 -14.27 6.86
C SER A 4 -10.26 -15.66 6.37
N ASP A 5 -10.85 -16.73 6.90
CA ASP A 5 -10.52 -18.12 6.53
C ASP A 5 -10.82 -18.45 5.06
N SER A 6 -11.87 -17.84 4.50
CA SER A 6 -12.22 -18.02 3.09
C SER A 6 -11.21 -17.35 2.17
N VAL A 7 -10.64 -16.22 2.60
CA VAL A 7 -9.71 -15.39 1.83
C VAL A 7 -8.26 -15.87 1.97
N ALA A 8 -7.94 -16.56 3.07
CA ALA A 8 -6.64 -17.17 3.32
C ALA A 8 -6.39 -18.44 2.48
N ARG A 9 -7.45 -19.09 1.98
CA ARG A 9 -7.32 -20.30 1.16
C ARG A 9 -7.20 -19.98 -0.33
N PRO A 10 -6.19 -20.52 -1.04
CA PRO A 10 -6.11 -20.39 -2.48
C PRO A 10 -7.31 -21.07 -3.16
N GLY A 11 -7.90 -20.40 -4.16
CA GLY A 11 -9.00 -20.95 -4.97
C GLY A 11 -10.41 -20.57 -4.53
N ASN A 12 -10.59 -20.03 -3.32
CA ASN A 12 -11.90 -19.60 -2.81
C ASN A 12 -12.34 -18.19 -3.28
N LEU A 13 -11.47 -17.49 -4.01
CA LEU A 13 -11.74 -16.13 -4.46
C LEU A 13 -12.32 -16.09 -5.89
N PRO A 14 -13.34 -15.25 -6.13
CA PRO A 14 -13.95 -15.05 -7.44
C PRO A 14 -12.94 -14.79 -8.57
N ARG A 15 -13.36 -15.05 -9.80
CA ARG A 15 -12.54 -14.84 -11.00
C ARG A 15 -12.58 -13.40 -11.48
N TYR A 16 -13.52 -12.59 -10.99
CA TYR A 16 -13.65 -11.18 -11.36
C TYR A 16 -12.96 -10.25 -10.35
N CYS A 17 -12.46 -9.12 -10.82
CA CYS A 17 -11.87 -8.09 -9.97
C CYS A 17 -12.95 -7.41 -9.13
N THR A 18 -12.70 -7.24 -7.82
CA THR A 18 -13.63 -6.61 -6.88
C THR A 18 -14.16 -5.27 -7.35
N ARG A 19 -13.29 -4.40 -7.86
CA ARG A 19 -13.64 -3.00 -8.19
C ARG A 19 -14.25 -2.80 -9.57
N HIS A 20 -13.74 -3.53 -10.57
CA HIS A 20 -14.09 -3.28 -11.97
C HIS A 20 -15.00 -4.36 -12.57
N GLY A 21 -15.22 -5.48 -11.89
CA GLY A 21 -16.02 -6.60 -12.41
C GLY A 21 -15.44 -7.28 -13.66
N ARG A 22 -14.19 -6.98 -14.01
CA ARG A 22 -13.48 -7.56 -15.16
C ARG A 22 -12.78 -8.86 -14.78
N PRO A 23 -12.62 -9.81 -15.72
CA PRO A 23 -11.92 -11.06 -15.45
C PRO A 23 -10.49 -10.79 -14.96
N ALA A 24 -10.07 -11.58 -13.97
CA ALA A 24 -8.75 -11.49 -13.37
C ALA A 24 -7.70 -11.96 -14.37
N THR A 25 -6.74 -11.09 -14.66
CA THR A 25 -5.57 -11.41 -15.48
C THR A 25 -4.37 -11.81 -14.62
N ARG A 26 -4.36 -11.42 -13.34
CA ARG A 26 -3.40 -11.88 -12.35
C ARG A 26 -4.09 -12.15 -11.01
N ARG A 27 -3.55 -13.11 -10.28
CA ARG A 27 -3.84 -13.34 -8.87
C ARG A 27 -2.61 -12.95 -8.06
N LYS A 28 -2.80 -12.24 -6.96
CA LYS A 28 -1.70 -11.88 -6.05
C LYS A 28 -2.03 -12.19 -4.62
N ASP A 29 -1.01 -12.68 -3.94
CA ASP A 29 -1.00 -12.87 -2.50
C ASP A 29 -0.56 -11.57 -1.85
N PHE A 30 -1.21 -11.20 -0.75
CA PHE A 30 -0.80 -10.06 0.07
C PHE A 30 -1.36 -10.22 1.48
N ALA A 31 -0.67 -9.62 2.43
CA ALA A 31 -1.15 -9.48 3.79
C ALA A 31 -1.97 -8.18 3.92
N LEU A 32 -3.21 -8.29 4.42
CA LEU A 32 -3.97 -7.14 4.91
C LEU A 32 -3.72 -6.99 6.40
N GLN A 33 -3.26 -5.81 6.81
CA GLN A 33 -3.13 -5.45 8.22
C GLN A 33 -4.43 -4.82 8.71
N SER A 34 -4.98 -5.29 9.83
CA SER A 34 -6.12 -4.63 10.50
C SER A 34 -5.77 -3.18 10.86
N LYS A 35 -6.55 -2.24 10.30
CA LYS A 35 -6.48 -0.84 10.75
C LYS A 35 -7.23 -0.74 12.07
N VAL A 36 -6.50 -0.86 13.17
CA VAL A 36 -7.04 -0.52 14.49
C VAL A 36 -7.35 0.98 14.49
N ARG A 37 -8.65 1.32 14.54
CA ARG A 37 -9.12 2.71 14.62
C ARG A 37 -8.75 3.23 16.01
N ILE A 38 -7.71 4.04 16.12
CA ILE A 38 -7.38 4.73 17.38
C ILE A 38 -8.40 5.85 17.54
N GLU A 39 -9.39 5.60 18.38
CA GLU A 39 -10.32 6.60 18.86
C GLU A 39 -9.59 7.49 19.89
N GLY A 40 -9.43 8.78 19.59
CA GLY A 40 -9.29 9.82 20.61
C GLY A 40 -7.88 10.28 21.04
N ARG A 41 -7.40 11.35 20.37
CA ARG A 41 -6.98 12.65 20.96
C ARG A 41 -5.71 12.75 21.86
N ARG A 42 -4.58 13.17 21.26
CA ARG A 42 -3.76 14.38 21.60
C ARG A 42 -2.43 14.33 20.84
N ILE A 43 -2.13 15.38 20.10
CA ILE A 43 -1.15 15.45 19.01
C ILE A 43 0.23 15.98 19.48
N PHE A 44 0.52 15.99 20.79
CA PHE A 44 1.69 16.68 21.34
C PHE A 44 2.36 15.93 22.51
N ALA A 45 2.88 14.72 22.30
CA ALA A 45 3.73 14.07 23.30
C ALA A 45 4.87 13.25 22.68
N ASN A 46 6.09 13.72 22.92
CA ASN A 46 7.43 13.11 22.87
C ASN A 46 7.72 11.89 21.97
N VAL A 47 8.85 12.01 21.24
CA VAL A 47 9.47 11.00 20.34
C VAL A 47 9.69 9.64 21.01
N PHE A 48 9.97 9.59 22.31
CA PHE A 48 10.11 8.33 23.07
C PHE A 48 8.77 7.58 23.28
N SER A 49 7.62 8.25 23.13
CA SER A 49 6.31 7.60 23.22
C SER A 49 5.86 6.94 21.90
N GLN A 50 6.57 7.20 20.80
CA GLN A 50 6.24 6.68 19.47
C GLN A 50 6.61 5.21 19.31
N THR A 51 7.75 4.78 19.88
CA THR A 51 8.23 3.39 19.80
C THR A 51 7.39 2.43 20.64
N GLU A 52 7.01 2.84 21.85
CA GLU A 52 6.11 2.08 22.74
C GLU A 52 4.72 1.93 22.11
N ARG A 53 4.22 3.00 21.48
CA ARG A 53 2.95 2.97 20.75
C ARG A 53 3.03 2.14 19.48
N LEU A 54 4.16 2.14 18.76
CA LEU A 54 4.39 1.26 17.61
C LEU A 54 4.45 -0.21 18.01
N ALA A 55 5.03 -0.53 19.17
CA ALA A 55 5.05 -1.89 19.71
C ALA A 55 3.65 -2.37 20.15
N GLN A 56 2.87 -1.50 20.83
CA GLN A 56 1.46 -1.77 21.16
C GLN A 56 0.54 -1.78 19.93
N HIS A 57 0.90 -1.06 18.86
CA HIS A 57 0.22 -1.10 17.56
C HIS A 57 0.52 -2.43 16.85
N ALA A 58 1.79 -2.85 16.81
CA ALA A 58 2.21 -4.10 16.20
C ALA A 58 1.61 -5.33 16.89
N SER A 59 1.41 -5.30 18.22
CA SER A 59 0.82 -6.42 18.96
C SER A 59 -0.71 -6.55 18.79
N LYS A 60 -1.40 -5.50 18.33
CA LYS A 60 -2.86 -5.51 18.07
C LYS A 60 -3.23 -5.59 16.58
N VAL A 61 -2.28 -5.38 15.69
CA VAL A 61 -2.48 -5.52 14.25
C VAL A 61 -2.56 -7.01 13.93
N ARG A 62 -3.77 -7.52 13.70
CA ARG A 62 -3.95 -8.85 13.12
C ARG A 62 -3.63 -8.75 11.64
N VAL A 63 -2.66 -9.55 11.22
CA VAL A 63 -2.27 -9.70 9.82
C VAL A 63 -3.11 -10.84 9.23
N ILE A 64 -3.96 -10.52 8.25
CA ILE A 64 -4.72 -11.53 7.50
C ILE A 64 -4.00 -11.74 6.19
N ASP A 65 -3.46 -12.95 5.99
CA ASP A 65 -2.94 -13.35 4.70
C ASP A 65 -4.08 -13.60 3.72
N VAL A 66 -4.06 -12.88 2.60
CA VAL A 66 -4.98 -13.05 1.49
C VAL A 66 -4.24 -13.78 0.37
N LYS A 67 -4.77 -14.93 -0.03
CA LYS A 67 -4.17 -15.77 -1.08
C LYS A 67 -4.99 -15.70 -2.36
N GLY A 68 -4.33 -15.34 -3.47
CA GLY A 68 -4.88 -15.46 -4.81
C GLY A 68 -5.92 -14.41 -5.21
N TRP A 69 -5.82 -13.17 -4.73
CA TRP A 69 -6.84 -12.14 -4.99
C TRP A 69 -6.90 -11.70 -6.45
N PRO A 70 -8.11 -11.60 -7.02
CA PRO A 70 -8.29 -11.28 -8.44
C PRO A 70 -7.97 -9.82 -8.76
N LEU A 71 -6.98 -9.60 -9.63
CA LEU A 71 -6.66 -8.30 -10.21
C LEU A 71 -6.95 -8.32 -11.72
N CYS A 72 -7.74 -7.37 -12.20
CA CYS A 72 -7.93 -7.13 -13.63
C CYS A 72 -6.73 -6.38 -14.22
N ALA A 73 -6.61 -6.40 -15.55
CA ALA A 73 -5.54 -5.70 -16.27
C ALA A 73 -5.43 -4.21 -15.93
N VAL A 74 -6.57 -3.54 -15.70
CA VAL A 74 -6.61 -2.11 -15.31
C VAL A 74 -5.95 -1.92 -13.95
N CYS A 75 -6.34 -2.70 -12.93
CA CYS A 75 -5.74 -2.62 -11.59
C CYS A 75 -4.24 -2.94 -11.62
N VAL A 76 -3.82 -3.92 -12.44
CA VAL A 76 -2.40 -4.25 -12.61
C VAL A 76 -1.65 -3.06 -13.22
N ARG A 77 -2.17 -2.45 -14.29
CA ARG A 77 -1.53 -1.33 -15.00
C ARG A 77 -1.46 -0.06 -14.14
N THR A 78 -2.53 0.22 -13.38
CA THR A 78 -2.55 1.33 -12.42
C THR A 78 -1.54 1.11 -11.31
N ARG A 79 -1.42 -0.12 -10.79
CA ARG A 79 -0.40 -0.45 -9.79
C ARG A 79 1.01 -0.28 -10.34
N THR A 80 1.29 -0.82 -11.52
CA THR A 80 2.64 -0.75 -12.11
C THR A 80 3.02 0.68 -12.47
N SER A 81 2.08 1.50 -12.98
CA SER A 81 2.34 2.92 -13.24
C SER A 81 2.64 3.70 -11.96
N TRP A 82 1.85 3.54 -10.90
CA TRP A 82 2.14 4.20 -9.61
C TRP A 82 3.46 3.75 -9.00
N LEU A 83 3.78 2.46 -9.07
CA LEU A 83 5.08 1.95 -8.61
C LEU A 83 6.22 2.46 -9.47
N ALA A 84 6.07 2.53 -10.79
CA ALA A 84 7.08 3.09 -11.68
C ALA A 84 7.34 4.57 -11.37
N VAL A 85 6.28 5.36 -11.14
CA VAL A 85 6.40 6.77 -10.73
C VAL A 85 7.10 6.88 -9.37
N ALA A 86 6.71 6.06 -8.39
CA ALA A 86 7.37 6.04 -7.08
C ALA A 86 8.87 5.67 -7.19
N SER A 87 9.20 4.65 -7.98
CA SER A 87 10.58 4.24 -8.24
C SER A 87 11.37 5.33 -8.95
N ALA A 88 10.79 5.97 -9.97
CA ALA A 88 11.46 7.06 -10.69
C ALA A 88 11.77 8.25 -9.78
N LEU A 89 10.83 8.65 -8.90
CA LEU A 89 11.05 9.72 -7.93
C LEU A 89 12.11 9.34 -6.88
N PHE A 90 12.06 8.11 -6.39
CA PHE A 90 12.99 7.63 -5.37
C PHE A 90 14.42 7.49 -5.93
N PHE A 91 14.60 6.74 -7.02
CA PHE A 91 15.90 6.54 -7.65
C PHE A 91 16.42 7.81 -8.32
N GLY A 92 15.54 8.62 -8.91
CA GLY A 92 15.90 9.93 -9.44
C GLY A 92 16.37 10.88 -8.35
N GLY A 93 15.65 10.96 -7.23
CA GLY A 93 16.07 11.74 -6.06
C GLY A 93 17.38 11.24 -5.45
N LEU A 94 17.56 9.92 -5.33
CA LEU A 94 18.80 9.31 -4.85
C LEU A 94 19.99 9.60 -5.76
N ALA A 95 19.83 9.42 -7.07
CA ALA A 95 20.87 9.67 -8.04
C ALA A 95 21.26 11.16 -8.07
N ALA A 96 20.28 12.06 -7.98
CA ALA A 96 20.53 13.50 -7.87
C ALA A 96 21.30 13.85 -6.59
N LEU A 97 20.92 13.27 -5.45
CA LEU A 97 21.59 13.48 -4.18
C LEU A 97 23.04 12.97 -4.19
N VAL A 98 23.23 11.68 -4.53
CA VAL A 98 24.56 11.04 -4.55
C VAL A 98 25.44 11.66 -5.62
N GLY A 99 24.89 11.89 -6.82
CA GLY A 99 25.62 12.53 -7.92
C GLY A 99 26.07 13.95 -7.56
N SER A 100 25.19 14.73 -6.93
CA SER A 100 25.55 16.08 -6.48
C SER A 100 26.65 16.06 -5.41
N LEU A 101 26.61 15.13 -4.46
CA LEU A 101 27.63 15.02 -3.42
C LEU A 101 28.98 14.55 -4.01
N ALA A 102 28.93 13.58 -4.92
CA ALA A 102 30.12 13.07 -5.59
C ALA A 102 30.82 14.17 -6.41
N VAL A 103 30.08 14.93 -7.22
CA VAL A 103 30.65 16.04 -8.01
C VAL A 103 31.11 17.19 -7.11
N GLY A 104 30.33 17.52 -6.07
CA GLY A 104 30.67 18.57 -5.11
C GLY A 104 31.95 18.28 -4.33
N ALA A 105 32.31 17.01 -4.12
CA ALA A 105 33.57 16.63 -3.46
C ALA A 105 34.83 16.97 -4.27
N PHE A 106 34.70 17.17 -5.59
CA PHE A 106 35.81 17.50 -6.48
C PHE A 106 35.76 18.94 -7.00
N THR A 107 34.76 19.73 -6.63
CA THR A 107 34.53 21.07 -7.18
C THR A 107 34.24 22.09 -6.09
N ASP A 108 35.15 23.04 -5.89
CA ASP A 108 34.93 24.16 -4.98
C ASP A 108 34.04 25.23 -5.64
N GLY A 109 33.08 25.76 -4.88
CA GLY A 109 32.29 26.95 -5.25
C GLY A 109 30.99 26.72 -6.04
N MET A 110 30.59 25.48 -6.32
CA MET A 110 29.36 25.18 -7.07
C MET A 110 28.12 25.06 -6.17
N GLN A 111 27.64 26.19 -5.64
CA GLN A 111 26.47 26.23 -4.75
C GLN A 111 25.17 25.66 -5.36
N TRP A 112 25.05 25.64 -6.69
CA TRP A 112 23.91 25.04 -7.38
C TRP A 112 23.79 23.53 -7.16
N LEU A 113 24.91 22.84 -6.90
CA LEU A 113 24.91 21.41 -6.53
C LEU A 113 24.19 21.21 -5.20
N ALA A 114 24.41 22.08 -4.20
CA ALA A 114 23.68 21.99 -2.94
C ALA A 114 22.16 22.10 -3.13
N ALA A 115 21.69 22.93 -4.07
CA ALA A 115 20.27 23.01 -4.42
C ALA A 115 19.74 21.70 -5.06
N VAL A 116 20.54 21.05 -5.91
CA VAL A 116 20.21 19.75 -6.51
C VAL A 116 20.15 18.65 -5.44
N ALA A 117 21.09 18.64 -4.50
CA ALA A 117 21.11 17.71 -3.38
C ALA A 117 19.85 17.86 -2.49
N VAL A 118 19.49 19.10 -2.12
CA VAL A 118 18.27 19.39 -1.35
C VAL A 118 17.02 18.99 -2.13
N GLY A 119 16.97 19.28 -3.43
CA GLY A 119 15.88 18.88 -4.30
C GLY A 119 15.69 17.36 -4.35
N GLY A 120 16.80 16.61 -4.54
CA GLY A 120 16.80 15.14 -4.51
C GLY A 120 16.34 14.58 -3.17
N PHE A 121 16.77 15.18 -2.07
CA PHE A 121 16.35 14.81 -0.71
C PHE A 121 14.85 15.02 -0.48
N VAL A 122 14.26 16.12 -0.97
CA VAL A 122 12.82 16.39 -0.86
C VAL A 122 11.98 15.51 -1.78
N LEU A 123 12.52 15.12 -2.94
CA LEU A 123 11.87 14.21 -3.89
C LEU A 123 11.63 12.80 -3.30
N MET A 124 12.53 12.32 -2.45
CA MET A 124 12.41 11.01 -1.80
C MET A 124 11.16 10.83 -0.93
N PRO A 125 10.86 11.68 0.07
CA PRO A 125 9.62 11.56 0.85
C PRO A 125 8.38 11.78 0.00
N LEU A 126 8.46 12.59 -1.07
CA LEU A 126 7.36 12.74 -2.02
C LEU A 126 7.04 11.44 -2.77
N ALA A 127 8.01 10.52 -2.94
CA ALA A 127 7.77 9.19 -3.51
C ALA A 127 6.85 8.30 -2.65
N ALA A 128 6.67 8.61 -1.36
CA ALA A 128 5.73 7.90 -0.49
C ALA A 128 4.27 8.05 -0.98
N PHE A 129 3.92 9.19 -1.57
CA PHE A 129 2.56 9.45 -2.05
C PHE A 129 2.11 8.52 -3.19
N PRO A 130 2.83 8.41 -4.32
CA PRO A 130 2.48 7.45 -5.37
C PRO A 130 2.57 6.01 -4.88
N PHE A 131 3.50 5.70 -3.96
CA PHE A 131 3.59 4.38 -3.35
C PHE A 131 2.32 4.00 -2.56
N VAL A 132 1.83 4.90 -1.70
CA VAL A 132 0.58 4.70 -0.95
C VAL A 132 -0.62 4.61 -1.89
N ARG A 133 -0.65 5.40 -2.97
CA ARG A 133 -1.72 5.32 -3.99
C ARG A 133 -1.70 4.00 -4.77
N GLY A 134 -0.52 3.46 -5.03
CA GLY A 134 -0.31 2.15 -5.66
C GLY A 134 -0.43 0.96 -4.71
N SER A 135 -0.77 1.19 -3.43
CA SER A 135 -0.93 0.10 -2.44
C SER A 135 -2.14 -0.77 -2.75
N MET A 136 -2.02 -2.08 -2.47
CA MET A 136 -3.06 -3.06 -2.76
C MET A 136 -4.39 -2.69 -2.12
N GLY A 137 -4.41 -2.28 -0.84
CA GLY A 137 -5.63 -1.93 -0.12
C GLY A 137 -6.44 -0.82 -0.81
N ARG A 138 -5.78 0.22 -1.34
CA ARG A 138 -6.46 1.32 -2.03
C ARG A 138 -6.90 0.96 -3.45
N LEU A 139 -6.15 0.10 -4.13
CA LEU A 139 -6.47 -0.37 -5.48
C LEU A 139 -7.70 -1.28 -5.49
N ILE A 140 -7.76 -2.21 -4.55
CA ILE A 140 -8.81 -3.24 -4.49
C ILE A 140 -10.04 -2.82 -3.68
N GLY A 141 -9.94 -1.70 -2.94
CA GLY A 141 -11.01 -1.22 -2.06
C GLY A 141 -11.29 -2.17 -0.89
N ALA A 142 -10.33 -3.00 -0.51
CA ALA A 142 -10.50 -3.95 0.60
C ALA A 142 -9.79 -3.43 1.83
N MET A 143 -10.50 -3.44 2.94
CA MET A 143 -10.00 -3.15 4.27
C MET A 143 -10.38 -4.31 5.18
N THR A 144 -9.55 -4.61 6.15
CA THR A 144 -9.88 -5.55 7.20
C THR A 144 -10.79 -4.91 8.23
N SER A 145 -11.73 -5.70 8.77
CA SER A 145 -12.56 -5.30 9.90
C SER A 145 -11.69 -4.90 11.08
N PRO A 146 -12.13 -3.97 11.94
CA PRO A 146 -11.43 -3.62 13.18
C PRO A 146 -11.07 -4.84 14.04
N ASP A 147 -11.91 -5.87 14.00
CA ASP A 147 -11.74 -7.11 14.78
C ASP A 147 -10.76 -8.11 14.12
N GLY A 148 -10.38 -7.87 12.86
CA GLY A 148 -9.47 -8.73 12.10
C GLY A 148 -10.07 -10.09 11.69
N GLU A 149 -11.38 -10.27 11.80
CA GLU A 149 -12.08 -11.52 11.46
C GLU A 149 -12.65 -11.55 10.04
N SER A 150 -12.81 -10.38 9.41
CA SER A 150 -13.38 -10.29 8.07
C SER A 150 -12.70 -9.23 7.20
N VAL A 151 -12.80 -9.42 5.89
CA VAL A 151 -12.39 -8.46 4.87
C VAL A 151 -13.65 -7.75 4.36
N ILE A 152 -13.65 -6.43 4.56
CA ILE A 152 -14.65 -5.49 4.07
C ILE A 152 -14.20 -5.00 2.69
N VAL A 153 -15.01 -5.24 1.67
CA VAL A 153 -14.78 -4.68 0.33
C VAL A 153 -15.72 -3.50 0.15
N GLU A 154 -15.15 -2.32 -0.04
CA GLU A 154 -15.88 -1.08 -0.28
C GLU A 154 -16.31 -1.03 -1.75
N ASN A 155 -17.62 -1.00 -1.98
CA ASN A 155 -18.25 -0.95 -3.30
C ASN A 155 -17.82 -2.08 -4.27
N PRO A 156 -18.16 -3.36 -3.95
CA PRO A 156 -17.86 -4.49 -4.83
C PRO A 156 -18.74 -4.46 -6.08
N SER A 157 -18.14 -4.77 -7.23
CA SER A 157 -18.84 -4.91 -8.50
C SER A 157 -19.82 -6.09 -8.49
N ALA A 158 -20.91 -5.97 -9.24
CA ALA A 158 -21.94 -7.01 -9.35
C ALA A 158 -21.38 -8.37 -9.83
N ALA A 159 -20.45 -8.36 -10.79
CA ALA A 159 -19.81 -9.59 -11.29
C ALA A 159 -18.95 -10.29 -10.22
N PHE A 160 -18.33 -9.53 -9.31
CA PHE A 160 -17.62 -10.10 -8.17
C PHE A 160 -18.60 -10.72 -7.17
N LEU A 161 -19.71 -10.03 -6.88
CA LEU A 161 -20.74 -10.52 -5.96
C LEU A 161 -21.43 -11.79 -6.46
N ALA A 162 -21.67 -11.88 -7.78
CA ALA A 162 -22.37 -13.01 -8.39
C ALA A 162 -21.60 -14.35 -8.29
N GLU A 163 -20.29 -14.30 -8.07
CA GLU A 163 -19.42 -15.48 -7.98
C GLU A 163 -18.90 -15.70 -6.54
N LEU A 164 -19.38 -14.92 -5.57
CA LEU A 164 -19.11 -15.20 -4.16
C LEU A 164 -19.82 -16.50 -3.75
N PRO A 165 -19.16 -17.39 -2.99
CA PRO A 165 -19.84 -18.52 -2.39
C PRO A 165 -20.95 -17.99 -1.49
N ASP A 166 -22.17 -18.51 -1.70
CA ASP A 166 -23.36 -18.09 -0.99
C ASP A 166 -23.25 -18.54 0.48
N HIS A 167 -22.68 -17.70 1.34
CA HIS A 167 -22.57 -17.95 2.78
C HIS A 167 -23.87 -17.56 3.50
N ARG A 168 -25.02 -17.95 2.95
CA ARG A 168 -26.28 -18.04 3.69
C ARG A 168 -26.44 -19.48 4.17
N SER A 169 -25.91 -19.74 5.37
CA SER A 169 -26.35 -20.84 6.23
C SER A 169 -26.59 -20.27 7.61
#